data_AF-A0A4Y3JLR4-F1
#
_entry.id   AF-A0A4Y3JLR4-F1
#
_cell.length_a   1.000
_cell.length_b   1.000
_cell.length_c   1.000
_cell.angle_alpha   90.00
_cell.angle_beta   90.00
_cell.angle_gamma   90.00
#
_symmetry.space_group_name_H-M   'P 1'
#
loop_
_entity.id
_entity.type
_entity.pdbx_description
1 polymer ?
#
loop_
_entity_poly.entity_id
_entity_poly.type
_entity_poly.pdbx_seq_one_letter_code
_entity_poly.pdbx_strand_id
1 'polypeptide(L)'
;MASYFKHKQSMKESAEVCQLKEAFLSQKKAFENVAAYGEYAPDYREKKRALRKAKRQLDLNEHVAAFRYSETQLQSLLDQIVQALAEEVSNEIKVDAGSPFFETKKHFGCGGNCHAS
;
A
#
# COMPACT_ATOMS: atom_id res chain seq x y z
N MET A 1 -17.83 6.10 4.59
CA MET A 1 -17.13 6.80 5.70
C MET A 1 -17.36 6.14 7.06
N ALA A 2 -18.61 5.84 7.49
CA ALA A 2 -18.86 5.15 8.76
C ALA A 2 -18.16 3.78 8.89
N SER A 3 -18.13 3.00 7.79
CA SER A 3 -17.39 1.73 7.69
C SER A 3 -15.89 1.88 7.96
N TYR A 4 -15.25 2.92 7.41
CA TYR A 4 -13.83 3.22 7.62
C TYR A 4 -13.52 3.45 9.10
N PHE A 5 -14.30 4.30 9.79
CA PHE A 5 -14.07 4.57 11.21
C PHE A 5 -14.27 3.32 12.06
N LYS A 6 -15.30 2.52 11.78
CA LYS A 6 -15.55 1.24 12.47
C LYS A 6 -14.39 0.26 12.31
N HIS A 7 -13.93 0.02 11.08
CA HIS A 7 -12.83 -0.90 10.83
C HIS A 7 -11.51 -0.39 11.40
N LYS A 8 -11.27 0.94 11.37
CA LYS A 8 -10.11 1.57 11.99
C LYS A 8 -10.08 1.35 13.50
N GLN A 9 -11.24 1.48 14.16
CA GLN A 9 -11.36 1.26 15.59
C GLN A 9 -11.16 -0.23 15.92
N SER A 10 -11.85 -1.13 15.22
CA SER A 10 -11.72 -2.57 15.41
C SER A 10 -10.28 -3.07 15.22
N MET A 11 -9.56 -2.56 14.22
CA MET A 11 -8.14 -2.86 14.00
C MET A 11 -7.25 -2.37 15.16
N LYS A 12 -7.55 -1.19 15.74
CA LYS A 12 -6.78 -0.63 16.86
C LYS A 12 -7.01 -1.37 18.17
N GLU A 13 -8.22 -1.85 18.40
CA GLU A 13 -8.60 -2.56 19.62
C GLU A 13 -8.11 -4.02 19.63
N SER A 14 -7.82 -4.59 18.46
CA SER A 14 -7.29 -5.94 18.35
C SER A 14 -5.86 -6.05 18.89
N ALA A 15 -5.70 -6.80 19.98
CA ALA A 15 -4.40 -7.11 20.57
C ALA A 15 -3.50 -7.89 19.59
N GLU A 16 -4.08 -8.79 18.79
CA GLU A 16 -3.36 -9.57 17.78
C GLU A 16 -2.74 -8.66 16.71
N VAL A 17 -3.52 -7.70 16.19
CA VAL A 17 -3.02 -6.73 15.20
C VAL A 17 -1.91 -5.88 15.80
N CYS A 18 -2.01 -5.50 17.07
CA CYS A 18 -0.96 -4.75 17.76
C CYS A 18 0.35 -5.55 17.79
N GLN A 19 0.31 -6.82 18.19
CA GLN A 19 1.47 -7.71 18.23
C GLN A 19 2.08 -7.92 16.83
N LEU A 20 1.25 -8.18 15.82
CA LEU A 20 1.72 -8.34 14.43
C LEU A 20 2.38 -7.05 13.90
N LYS A 21 1.82 -5.89 14.26
CA LYS A 21 2.37 -4.59 13.89
C LYS A 21 3.73 -4.36 14.54
N GLU A 22 3.88 -4.65 15.83
CA GLU A 22 5.16 -4.54 16.54
C GLU A 22 6.22 -5.48 15.94
N ALA A 23 5.85 -6.74 15.66
CA ALA A 23 6.73 -7.69 15.00
C ALA A 23 7.19 -7.18 13.62
N PHE A 24 6.28 -6.64 12.81
CA PHE A 24 6.61 -6.04 11.52
C PHE A 24 7.56 -4.84 11.67
N LEU A 25 7.30 -3.93 12.62
CA LEU A 25 8.14 -2.76 12.85
C LEU A 25 9.55 -3.14 13.31
N SER A 26 9.68 -4.16 14.16
CA SER A 26 10.96 -4.71 14.59
C SER A 26 11.76 -5.26 13.41
N GLN A 27 11.15 -6.09 12.56
CA GLN A 27 11.80 -6.64 11.37
C GLN A 27 12.13 -5.57 10.32
N LYS A 28 11.28 -4.53 10.22
CA LYS A 28 11.52 -3.38 9.34
C LYS A 28 12.78 -2.64 9.76
N LYS A 29 12.91 -2.32 11.06
CA LYS A 29 14.11 -1.67 11.60
C LYS A 29 15.37 -2.52 11.40
N ALA A 30 15.27 -3.84 11.62
CA ALA A 30 16.39 -4.76 11.41
C ALA A 30 16.84 -4.79 9.94
N PHE A 31 15.89 -4.75 9.00
CA PHE A 31 16.18 -4.69 7.57
C PHE A 31 16.74 -3.33 7.14
N GLU A 32 16.17 -2.22 7.61
CA GLU A 32 16.63 -0.85 7.29
C GLU A 32 18.09 -0.64 7.67
N ASN A 33 18.51 -1.16 8.83
CA ASN A 33 19.90 -1.11 9.27
C ASN A 33 20.85 -1.79 8.28
N VAL A 34 20.45 -2.94 7.70
CA VAL A 34 21.29 -3.67 6.74
C VAL A 34 21.15 -3.12 5.33
N ALA A 35 19.96 -2.64 4.96
CA ALA A 35 19.69 -2.06 3.65
C ALA A 35 20.50 -0.79 3.38
N ALA A 36 20.86 -0.03 4.43
CA ALA A 36 21.75 1.12 4.32
C ALA A 36 23.13 0.79 3.73
N TYR A 37 23.59 -0.46 3.89
CA TYR A 37 24.88 -0.93 3.37
C TYR A 37 24.79 -1.60 1.99
N GLY A 38 23.58 -1.72 1.42
CA GLY A 38 23.35 -2.30 0.10
C GLY A 38 23.08 -3.82 0.10
N GLU A 39 22.83 -4.37 -1.09
CA GLU A 39 22.36 -5.76 -1.26
C GLU A 39 23.40 -6.84 -0.90
N TYR A 40 24.69 -6.49 -0.92
CA TYR A 40 25.79 -7.38 -0.56
C TYR A 40 26.10 -7.41 0.94
N ALA A 41 25.36 -6.63 1.75
CA ALA A 41 25.55 -6.63 3.18
C ALA A 41 25.22 -8.01 3.79
N PRO A 42 25.96 -8.44 4.83
CA PRO A 42 25.67 -9.69 5.51
C PRO A 42 24.22 -9.68 6.01
N ASP A 43 23.55 -10.83 5.87
CA ASP A 43 22.15 -11.06 6.25
C ASP A 43 21.09 -10.25 5.49
N TYR A 44 21.44 -9.47 4.45
CA TYR A 44 20.48 -8.65 3.70
C TYR A 44 19.29 -9.46 3.19
N ARG A 45 19.56 -10.61 2.54
CA ARG A 45 18.51 -11.47 1.97
C ARG A 45 17.65 -12.12 3.06
N GLU A 46 18.25 -12.47 4.18
CA GLU A 46 17.56 -13.08 5.32
C GLU A 46 16.61 -12.07 5.97
N LYS A 47 17.09 -10.87 6.32
CA LYS A 47 16.28 -9.82 6.93
C LYS A 47 15.18 -9.33 5.99
N LYS A 48 15.46 -9.26 4.68
CA LYS A 48 14.44 -8.99 3.64
C LYS A 48 13.34 -10.03 3.63
N ARG A 49 13.67 -11.32 3.78
CA ARG A 49 12.70 -12.41 3.85
C ARG A 49 11.89 -12.34 5.15
N ALA A 50 12.54 -12.09 6.29
CA ALA A 50 11.88 -11.94 7.59
C ALA A 50 10.88 -10.78 7.58
N LEU A 51 11.28 -9.61 7.04
CA LEU A 51 10.42 -8.45 6.85
C LEU A 51 9.19 -8.79 6.00
N ARG A 52 9.37 -9.44 4.84
CA ARG A 52 8.26 -9.84 3.97
C ARG A 52 7.32 -10.84 4.64
N LYS A 53 7.83 -11.77 5.43
CA LYS A 53 7.02 -12.73 6.19
C LYS A 53 6.17 -12.03 7.25
N ALA A 54 6.79 -11.15 8.04
CA ALA A 54 6.08 -10.37 9.05
C ALA A 54 5.01 -9.45 8.43
N LYS A 55 5.34 -8.79 7.30
CA LYS A 55 4.37 -7.98 6.55
C LYS A 55 3.19 -8.83 6.08
N ARG A 56 3.44 -10.00 5.51
CA ARG A 56 2.39 -10.90 5.04
C ARG A 56 1.48 -11.37 6.17
N GLN A 57 2.03 -11.67 7.35
CA GLN A 57 1.21 -12.02 8.52
C GLN A 57 0.29 -10.87 8.95
N LEU A 58 0.81 -9.64 8.96
CA LEU A 58 0.01 -8.45 9.26
C LEU A 58 -1.08 -8.20 8.20
N ASP A 59 -0.73 -8.28 6.91
CA ASP A 59 -1.64 -8.01 5.79
C ASP A 59 -2.75 -9.07 5.65
N LEU A 60 -2.50 -10.31 6.09
CA LEU A 60 -3.49 -11.40 6.07
C LEU A 60 -4.50 -11.34 7.22
N ASN A 61 -4.26 -10.54 8.25
CA ASN A 61 -5.21 -10.42 9.36
C ASN A 61 -6.50 -9.74 8.88
N GLU A 62 -7.65 -10.30 9.28
CA GLU A 62 -8.97 -9.87 8.80
C GLU A 62 -9.28 -8.41 9.14
N HIS A 63 -8.90 -7.93 10.33
CA HIS A 63 -9.14 -6.54 10.73
C HIS A 63 -8.31 -5.56 9.89
N VAL A 64 -7.06 -5.94 9.57
CA VAL A 64 -6.19 -5.15 8.70
C VAL A 64 -6.73 -5.13 7.28
N ALA A 65 -7.12 -6.28 6.75
CA ALA A 65 -7.72 -6.40 5.42
C ALA A 65 -9.02 -5.59 5.28
N ALA A 66 -9.93 -5.69 6.25
CA ALA A 66 -11.19 -4.94 6.27
C ALA A 66 -10.96 -3.42 6.38
N PHE A 67 -9.97 -3.00 7.18
CA PHE A 67 -9.57 -1.60 7.26
C PHE A 67 -9.02 -1.11 5.93
N ARG A 68 -8.06 -1.83 5.33
CA ARG A 68 -7.47 -1.48 4.03
C ARG A 68 -8.51 -1.39 2.92
N TYR A 69 -9.45 -2.31 2.88
CA TYR A 69 -10.56 -2.27 1.94
C TYR A 69 -11.39 -0.98 2.07
N SER A 70 -11.78 -0.63 3.31
CA SER A 70 -12.53 0.60 3.56
C SER A 70 -11.72 1.88 3.31
N GLU A 71 -10.39 1.82 3.47
CA GLU A 71 -9.47 2.91 3.14
C GLU A 71 -9.40 3.11 1.62
N THR A 72 -9.27 2.04 0.83
CA THR A 72 -9.30 2.11 -0.63
C THR A 72 -10.61 2.66 -1.16
N GLN A 73 -11.76 2.27 -0.57
CA GLN A 73 -13.06 2.82 -0.95
C GLN A 73 -13.14 4.33 -0.70
N LEU A 74 -12.62 4.79 0.45
CA LEU A 74 -12.59 6.22 0.76
C LEU A 74 -11.66 6.97 -0.20
N GLN A 75 -10.47 6.42 -0.48
CA GLN A 75 -9.54 7.01 -1.42
C GLN A 75 -10.16 7.14 -2.81
N SER A 76 -10.83 6.11 -3.31
CA SER A 76 -11.49 6.16 -4.62
C SER A 76 -12.57 7.24 -4.70
N LEU A 77 -13.30 7.49 -3.61
CA LEU A 77 -14.28 8.58 -3.56
C LEU A 77 -13.58 9.95 -3.60
N LEU A 78 -12.46 10.11 -2.90
CA LEU A 78 -11.67 11.35 -2.96
C LEU A 78 -11.10 11.57 -4.36
N ASP A 79 -10.58 10.52 -4.99
CA ASP A 79 -10.03 10.58 -6.35
C ASP A 79 -11.11 11.02 -7.35
N GLN A 80 -12.34 10.53 -7.24
CA GLN A 80 -13.47 10.96 -8.07
C GLN A 80 -13.81 12.44 -7.88
N ILE A 81 -13.75 12.95 -6.66
CA ILE A 81 -13.99 14.38 -6.38
C ILE A 81 -12.88 15.23 -6.99
N VAL A 82 -11.62 14.83 -6.82
CA VAL A 82 -10.47 15.56 -7.40
C VAL A 82 -10.55 15.55 -8.92
N GLN A 83 -10.89 14.42 -9.53
CA GLN A 83 -11.12 14.29 -10.97
C GLN A 83 -12.20 15.28 -11.46
N ALA A 84 -13.36 15.32 -10.80
CA ALA A 84 -14.45 16.21 -11.18
C ALA A 84 -14.06 17.70 -11.06
N LEU A 85 -13.31 18.07 -10.01
CA LEU A 85 -12.82 19.43 -9.84
C LEU A 85 -11.78 19.81 -10.89
N ALA A 86 -10.87 18.89 -11.25
CA ALA A 86 -9.87 19.14 -12.28
C ALA A 86 -10.52 19.33 -13.66
N GLU A 87 -11.50 18.50 -14.01
CA GLU A 87 -12.23 18.60 -15.28
C GLU A 87 -12.98 19.93 -15.41
N GLU A 88 -13.56 20.46 -14.33
CA GLU A 88 -14.24 21.76 -14.33
C GLU A 88 -13.27 22.94 -14.51
N VAL A 89 -12.05 22.85 -13.97
CA VAL A 89 -11.05 23.93 -14.08
C VAL A 89 -10.35 23.91 -15.43
N SER A 90 -9.93 22.73 -15.92
CA SER A 90 -9.33 22.57 -17.23
C SER A 90 -9.19 21.09 -17.61
N ASN A 91 -9.66 20.76 -18.82
CA ASN A 91 -9.56 19.42 -19.41
C ASN A 91 -8.11 18.96 -19.70
N GLU A 92 -7.11 19.84 -19.56
CA GLU A 92 -5.70 19.51 -19.77
C GLU A 92 -4.96 19.09 -18.50
N ILE A 93 -5.56 19.30 -17.32
CA ILE A 93 -4.95 18.95 -16.04
C ILE A 93 -5.01 17.43 -15.87
N LYS A 94 -3.82 16.81 -15.79
CA LYS A 94 -3.69 15.38 -15.47
C LYS A 94 -3.70 15.19 -13.96
N VAL A 95 -4.64 14.39 -13.48
CA VAL A 95 -4.73 13.99 -12.08
C VAL A 95 -4.09 12.61 -11.95
N ASP A 96 -2.98 12.53 -11.22
CA ASP A 96 -2.41 11.25 -10.79
C ASP A 96 -3.28 10.69 -9.65
N ALA A 97 -4.44 10.11 -10.00
CA ALA A 97 -5.21 9.33 -9.05
C ALA A 97 -4.35 8.11 -8.68
N GLY A 98 -3.89 8.01 -7.43
CA GLY A 98 -2.94 7.00 -6.95
C GLY A 98 -3.38 5.52 -7.04
N SER A 99 -4.44 5.25 -7.80
CA SER A 99 -4.93 3.92 -8.18
C SER A 99 -4.71 3.71 -9.70
N PRO A 100 -3.98 2.65 -10.11
CA PRO A 100 -3.72 2.31 -11.52
C PRO A 100 -4.99 2.11 -12.36
N PHE A 101 -6.16 1.97 -11.72
CA PHE A 101 -7.43 1.79 -12.40
C PHE A 101 -8.00 3.07 -13.04
N PHE A 102 -7.51 4.26 -12.67
CA PHE A 102 -8.01 5.53 -13.21
C PHE A 102 -7.15 6.10 -14.35
N GLU A 103 -6.02 5.46 -14.68
CA GLU A 103 -5.17 5.81 -15.83
C GLU A 103 -5.77 5.39 -17.20
N THR A 104 -7.06 5.05 -17.27
CA THR A 104 -7.68 4.50 -18.48
C THR A 104 -8.01 5.53 -19.56
N LYS A 105 -7.69 6.81 -19.36
CA LYS A 105 -7.83 7.84 -20.41
C LYS A 105 -6.44 8.21 -20.97
N LYS A 106 -6.04 7.47 -22.00
CA LYS A 106 -4.94 7.70 -22.96
C LYS A 106 -3.54 7.18 -22.56
N HIS A 107 -3.37 5.86 -22.59
CA HIS A 107 -2.08 5.25 -22.95
C HIS A 107 -2.17 4.60 -24.33
N PHE A 108 -1.95 5.43 -25.36
CA PHE A 108 -1.30 4.95 -26.58
C PHE A 108 0.14 4.61 -26.18
N GLY A 109 0.38 3.35 -25.84
CA GLY A 109 1.68 2.91 -25.35
C GLY A 109 1.72 1.42 -25.13
N CYS A 110 1.81 0.67 -26.24
CA CYS A 110 2.33 -0.70 -26.23
C CYS A 110 3.76 -0.64 -25.66
N GLY A 111 3.90 -0.89 -24.36
CA GLY A 111 5.16 -1.05 -23.65
C GLY A 111 5.38 -2.51 -23.27
N GLY A 112 5.21 -3.42 -24.24
CA GLY A 112 5.59 -4.82 -24.05
C GLY A 112 7.10 -4.90 -23.87
N ASN A 113 7.56 -5.29 -22.69
CA ASN A 113 8.84 -5.96 -22.54
C ASN A 113 8.65 -7.21 -21.68
N CYS A 114 7.99 -8.19 -22.29
CA CYS A 114 8.17 -9.59 -21.95
C CYS A 114 9.56 -10.03 -22.45
N HIS A 115 10.55 -10.02 -21.56
CA HIS A 115 11.74 -10.85 -21.73
C HIS A 115 12.02 -11.60 -20.44
N ALA A 116 11.75 -12.91 -20.51
CA ALA A 116 12.39 -13.91 -19.70
C ALA A 116 13.86 -14.01 -20.13
N SER A 117 14.76 -13.87 -19.16
CA SER A 117 16.09 -14.49 -19.09
C SER A 117 16.55 -14.36 -17.64
#